data_AF-A0A8J3MWU1-F1
#
_entry.id   AF-A0A8J3MWU1-F1
#
_cell.length_a   1.000
_cell.length_b   1.000
_cell.length_c   1.000
_cell.angle_alpha   90.00
_cell.angle_beta   90.00
_cell.angle_gamma   90.00
#
_symmetry.space_group_name_H-M   'P 1'
#
loop_
_entity.id
_entity.type
_entity.pdbx_description
1 polymer ?
#
loop_
_entity_poly.entity_id
_entity_poly.type
_entity_poly.pdbx_seq_one_letter_code
_entity_poly.pdbx_strand_id
1 'polypeptide(L)'
;MHTARLGRTRANIEIDERVCFTVYEMGRLLPAAAALNFSVEYASLVIFGTATRISNEKQATDALHLLLQKYAPHLQLGQDYRAVTPEELTRTSVYRIAIEEWSGKKKEVPADFPGAYTYSY
;
A
#
# COMPACT_ATOMS: atom_id res chain seq x y z
N MET A 1 -5.16 -0.98 6.10
CA MET A 1 -5.27 0.33 5.38
C MET A 1 -6.21 1.23 6.17
N HIS A 2 -6.08 2.55 6.06
CA HIS A 2 -7.12 3.47 6.54
C HIS A 2 -7.43 4.54 5.48
N THR A 3 -8.63 5.09 5.54
CA THR A 3 -9.10 6.19 4.67
C THR A 3 -10.07 7.07 5.46
N ALA A 4 -10.38 8.25 4.95
CA ALA A 4 -11.41 9.11 5.52
C ALA A 4 -12.75 8.36 5.67
N ARG A 5 -13.53 8.75 6.69
CA ARG A 5 -14.87 8.18 6.95
C ARG A 5 -15.81 8.29 5.74
N LEU A 6 -15.67 9.35 4.94
CA LEU A 6 -16.43 9.60 3.73
C LEU A 6 -15.49 9.57 2.53
N GLY A 7 -15.87 8.85 1.48
CA GLY A 7 -15.09 8.73 0.25
C GLY A 7 -15.45 7.50 -0.55
N ARG A 8 -14.99 7.46 -1.81
CA ARG A 8 -15.32 6.38 -2.75
C ARG A 8 -14.81 5.02 -2.28
N THR A 9 -13.64 4.95 -1.65
CA THR A 9 -13.09 3.68 -1.15
C THR A 9 -14.04 2.99 -0.19
N ARG A 10 -14.58 3.73 0.79
CA ARG A 10 -15.56 3.17 1.72
C ARG A 10 -16.86 2.78 1.02
N ALA A 11 -17.41 3.70 0.23
CA ALA A 11 -18.70 3.48 -0.43
C ALA A 11 -18.64 2.24 -1.34
N ASN A 12 -17.53 2.02 -2.04
CA ASN A 12 -17.34 0.84 -2.89
C ASN A 12 -17.21 -0.45 -2.06
N ILE A 13 -16.39 -0.44 -1.00
CA ILE A 13 -16.19 -1.64 -0.15
C ILE A 13 -17.49 -2.04 0.56
N GLU A 14 -18.33 -1.08 0.95
CA GLU A 14 -19.63 -1.37 1.58
C GLU A 14 -20.66 -1.98 0.60
N ILE A 15 -20.47 -1.79 -0.72
CA ILE A 15 -21.29 -2.41 -1.76
C ILE A 15 -20.74 -3.80 -2.11
N ASP A 16 -19.43 -3.92 -2.27
CA ASP A 16 -18.73 -5.15 -2.59
C ASP A 16 -17.36 -5.17 -1.90
N GLU A 17 -17.16 -6.13 -1.01
CA GLU A 17 -15.94 -6.23 -0.22
C GLU A 17 -14.75 -6.79 -1.01
N ARG A 18 -14.96 -7.33 -2.21
CA ARG A 18 -13.88 -7.89 -3.03
C ARG A 18 -12.96 -6.78 -3.51
N VAL A 19 -11.67 -6.94 -3.26
CA VAL A 19 -10.64 -5.96 -3.61
C VAL A 19 -9.50 -6.61 -4.38
N CYS A 20 -8.89 -5.79 -5.22
CA CYS A 20 -7.59 -6.02 -5.81
C CYS A 20 -6.64 -4.94 -5.26
N PHE A 21 -5.60 -5.33 -4.54
CA PHE A 21 -4.64 -4.44 -3.90
C PHE A 21 -3.25 -4.64 -4.49
N THR A 22 -2.70 -3.60 -5.12
CA THR A 22 -1.40 -3.65 -5.78
C THR A 22 -0.36 -2.92 -4.96
N VAL A 23 0.78 -3.56 -4.72
CA VAL A 23 2.02 -2.91 -4.27
C VAL A 23 3.08 -3.09 -5.33
N TYR A 24 3.86 -2.05 -5.61
CA TYR A 24 4.91 -2.13 -6.61
C TYR A 24 6.06 -1.20 -6.26
N GLU A 25 7.22 -1.51 -6.83
CA GLU A 25 8.40 -0.68 -6.88
C GLU A 25 8.82 -0.56 -8.35
N MET A 26 9.17 0.66 -8.77
CA MET A 26 9.69 0.95 -10.10
C MET A 26 11.20 1.20 -9.97
N GLY A 27 11.99 0.51 -10.80
CA GLY A 27 13.43 0.69 -10.92
C GLY A 27 13.82 1.53 -12.13
N ARG A 28 14.90 1.15 -12.81
CA ARG A 28 15.45 1.91 -13.95
C ARG A 28 14.59 1.75 -15.21
N LEU A 29 14.51 2.81 -16.01
CA LEU A 29 14.06 2.75 -17.39
C LEU A 29 15.15 2.09 -18.26
N LEU A 30 14.72 1.24 -19.18
CA LEU A 30 15.57 0.37 -19.98
C LEU A 30 15.42 0.75 -21.46
N PRO A 31 16.30 1.63 -21.98
CA PRO A 31 16.26 2.00 -23.37
C PRO A 31 16.68 0.85 -24.27
N ALA A 32 16.18 0.88 -25.51
CA ALA A 32 16.52 -0.09 -26.55
C ALA A 32 16.49 0.59 -27.91
N ALA A 33 17.19 0.03 -28.89
CA ALA A 33 17.23 0.56 -30.25
C ALA A 33 15.85 0.56 -30.93
N ALA A 34 15.00 -0.42 -30.60
CA ALA A 34 13.62 -0.49 -31.08
C ALA A 34 12.66 -0.13 -29.94
N ALA A 35 11.68 0.72 -30.21
CA ALA A 35 10.69 1.18 -29.23
C ALA A 35 9.93 0.03 -28.54
N LEU A 36 9.66 -1.06 -29.24
CA LEU A 36 8.99 -2.25 -28.69
C LEU A 36 9.78 -2.91 -27.54
N ASN A 37 11.10 -2.73 -27.52
CA ASN A 37 11.98 -3.30 -26.52
C ASN A 37 12.27 -2.33 -25.37
N PHE A 38 11.76 -1.10 -25.44
CA PHE A 38 11.84 -0.15 -24.35
C PHE A 38 11.06 -0.68 -23.15
N SER A 39 11.65 -0.61 -21.95
CA SER A 39 11.04 -1.24 -20.78
C SER A 39 11.43 -0.54 -19.48
N VAL A 40 11.07 -1.15 -18.36
CA VAL A 40 11.35 -0.66 -17.02
C VAL A 40 11.60 -1.86 -16.10
N GLU A 41 12.51 -1.70 -15.15
CA GLU A 41 12.63 -2.62 -14.02
C GLU A 41 11.48 -2.41 -13.06
N TYR A 42 10.93 -3.49 -12.52
CA TYR A 42 9.90 -3.40 -11.50
C TYR A 42 9.84 -4.67 -10.67
N ALA A 43 9.27 -4.55 -9.48
CA ALA A 43 8.70 -5.65 -8.74
C ALA A 43 7.27 -5.25 -8.35
N SER A 44 6.30 -6.12 -8.60
CA SER A 44 4.92 -5.87 -8.21
C SER A 44 4.23 -7.12 -7.67
N LEU A 45 3.29 -6.90 -6.77
CA LEU A 45 2.35 -7.89 -6.25
C LEU A 45 0.94 -7.37 -6.45
N VAL A 46 0.09 -8.22 -7.02
CA VAL A 46 -1.35 -8.01 -7.11
C VAL A 46 -2.01 -9.00 -6.15
N ILE A 47 -2.74 -8.47 -5.17
CA ILE A 47 -3.41 -9.25 -4.12
C ILE A 47 -4.91 -9.23 -4.37
N PHE A 48 -5.54 -10.39 -4.36
CA PHE A 48 -6.98 -10.55 -4.41
C PHE A 48 -7.49 -11.02 -3.05
N GLY A 49 -8.62 -10.46 -2.62
CA GLY A 49 -9.27 -10.89 -1.40
C GLY A 49 -10.41 -9.97 -0.99
N THR A 50 -10.72 -9.97 0.30
CA THR A 50 -11.88 -9.28 0.86
C THR A 50 -11.48 -8.22 1.89
N ALA A 51 -11.99 -7.01 1.73
CA ALA A 51 -11.74 -5.87 2.60
C ALA A 51 -12.89 -5.68 3.60
N THR A 52 -12.61 -5.84 4.89
CA THR A 52 -13.62 -5.65 5.95
C THR A 52 -13.28 -4.43 6.79
N ARG A 53 -14.27 -3.57 7.05
CA ARG A 53 -14.12 -2.47 8.00
C ARG A 53 -14.01 -3.01 9.42
N ILE A 54 -12.98 -2.58 10.16
CA ILE A 54 -12.80 -2.91 11.57
C ILE A 54 -13.76 -2.03 12.38
N SER A 55 -14.73 -2.65 13.06
CA SER A 55 -15.73 -1.95 13.89
C SER A 55 -15.33 -1.83 15.36
N ASN A 56 -14.46 -2.73 15.85
CA ASN A 56 -13.97 -2.68 17.22
C ASN A 56 -12.91 -1.59 17.37
N GLU A 57 -13.13 -0.64 18.28
CA GLU A 57 -12.27 0.53 18.46
C GLU A 57 -10.83 0.17 18.86
N LYS A 58 -10.68 -0.84 19.73
CA LYS A 58 -9.36 -1.32 20.14
C LYS A 58 -8.60 -1.90 18.96
N GLN A 59 -9.22 -2.79 18.17
CA GLN A 59 -8.59 -3.37 16.98
C GLN A 59 -8.24 -2.30 15.94
N ALA A 60 -9.10 -1.29 15.76
CA ALA A 60 -8.83 -0.19 14.84
C ALA A 60 -7.65 0.66 15.32
N THR A 61 -7.57 0.95 16.62
CA THR A 61 -6.44 1.67 17.24
C THR A 61 -5.14 0.90 17.09
N ASP A 62 -5.15 -0.40 17.41
CA ASP A 62 -4.00 -1.29 17.28
C ASP A 62 -3.52 -1.34 15.82
N ALA A 63 -4.44 -1.46 14.85
CA ALA A 63 -4.10 -1.47 13.42
C ALA A 63 -3.50 -0.14 12.93
N LEU A 64 -3.99 1.01 13.42
CA LEU A 64 -3.39 2.31 13.13
C LEU A 64 -2.00 2.43 13.74
N HIS A 65 -1.79 1.91 14.95
CA HIS A 65 -0.47 1.88 15.57
C HIS A 65 0.53 1.02 14.77
N LEU A 66 0.11 -0.15 14.26
CA LEU A 66 0.95 -0.98 13.38
C LEU A 66 1.35 -0.24 12.09
N LEU A 67 0.47 0.60 11.54
CA LEU A 67 0.83 1.44 10.39
C LEU A 67 1.89 2.48 10.78
N LEU A 68 1.76 3.13 11.93
CA LEU A 68 2.77 4.08 12.40
C LEU A 68 4.12 3.41 12.66
N GLN A 69 4.14 2.23 13.28
CA GLN A 69 5.36 1.45 13.45
C GLN A 69 6.01 1.09 12.11
N LYS A 70 5.21 0.77 11.09
CA LYS A 70 5.72 0.48 9.74
C LYS A 70 6.38 1.71 9.09
N TYR A 71 5.76 2.88 9.18
CA TYR A 71 6.19 4.07 8.42
C TYR A 71 7.11 5.02 9.20
N ALA A 72 7.01 5.03 10.53
CA ALA A 72 7.81 5.87 11.42
C ALA A 72 8.30 5.07 12.63
N PRO A 73 9.09 3.99 12.42
CA PRO A 73 9.56 3.11 13.50
C PRO A 73 10.45 3.82 14.53
N HIS A 74 10.99 4.99 14.19
CA HIS A 74 11.84 5.80 15.06
C HIS A 74 11.04 6.69 16.02
N LEU A 75 9.71 6.81 15.87
CA LEU A 75 8.85 7.61 16.76
C LEU A 75 8.16 6.73 17.81
N GLN A 76 8.14 7.18 19.06
CA GLN A 76 7.61 6.46 20.22
C GLN A 76 6.26 7.02 20.68
N LEU A 77 5.27 6.13 20.84
CA LEU A 77 3.97 6.45 21.40
C LEU A 77 4.11 6.92 22.86
N GLY A 78 3.50 8.06 23.17
CA GLY A 78 3.56 8.70 24.49
C GLY A 78 4.77 9.62 24.69
N GLN A 79 5.74 9.63 23.76
CA GLN A 79 6.87 10.56 23.77
C GLN A 79 6.80 11.52 22.58
N ASP A 80 6.86 11.00 21.36
CA ASP A 80 6.86 11.80 20.14
C ASP A 80 5.43 12.13 19.66
N TYR A 81 4.47 11.26 19.96
CA TYR A 81 3.06 11.45 19.61
C TYR A 81 2.14 10.75 20.60
N ARG A 82 0.89 11.21 20.72
CA ARG A 82 -0.12 10.58 21.57
C ARG A 82 -0.96 9.55 20.81
N ALA A 83 -1.66 8.68 21.54
CA ALA A 83 -2.63 7.76 20.98
C ALA A 83 -3.81 8.51 20.32
N VAL A 84 -4.45 7.86 19.35
CA VAL A 84 -5.71 8.31 18.75
C VAL A 84 -6.82 8.29 19.81
N THR A 85 -7.63 9.34 19.86
CA THR A 85 -8.78 9.39 20.78
C THR A 85 -10.00 8.70 20.15
N PRO A 86 -11.00 8.28 20.95
CA PRO A 86 -12.24 7.73 20.41
C PRO A 86 -12.94 8.68 19.42
N GLU A 87 -12.94 9.98 19.71
CA GLU A 87 -13.53 11.00 18.82
C GLU A 87 -12.81 11.06 17.46
N GLU A 88 -11.48 11.06 17.45
CA GLU A 88 -10.68 11.05 16.23
C GLU A 88 -10.87 9.76 15.43
N LEU A 89 -11.00 8.64 16.13
CA LEU A 89 -11.24 7.34 15.51
C LEU A 89 -12.54 7.34 14.70
N THR A 90 -13.58 8.07 15.16
CA THR A 90 -14.85 8.16 14.42
C THR A 90 -14.74 8.83 13.05
N ARG A 91 -13.64 9.55 12.77
CA ARG A 91 -13.37 10.24 11.50
C ARG A 91 -12.60 9.37 10.50
N THR A 92 -12.16 8.19 10.91
CA THR A 92 -11.30 7.31 10.14
C THR A 92 -11.97 5.95 9.93
N SER A 93 -11.94 5.45 8.70
CA SER A 93 -12.33 4.07 8.39
C SER A 93 -11.09 3.20 8.29
N VAL A 94 -10.97 2.22 9.17
CA VAL A 94 -9.87 1.26 9.19
C VAL A 94 -10.33 -0.06 8.58
N TYR A 95 -9.51 -0.62 7.68
CA TYR A 95 -9.80 -1.84 6.95
C TYR A 95 -8.68 -2.86 7.12
N ARG A 96 -9.11 -4.12 7.29
CA ARG A 96 -8.26 -5.30 7.08
C ARG A 96 -8.58 -5.89 5.72
N ILE A 97 -7.57 -6.42 5.03
CA ILE A 97 -7.76 -7.20 3.81
C ILE A 97 -7.38 -8.63 4.17
N ALA A 98 -8.32 -9.57 4.04
CA ALA A 98 -8.01 -10.98 4.07
C ALA A 98 -7.44 -11.35 2.70
N ILE A 99 -6.18 -11.81 2.68
CA ILE A 99 -5.51 -12.22 1.45
C ILE A 99 -6.01 -13.62 1.09
N GLU A 100 -6.59 -13.76 -0.09
CA GLU A 100 -7.08 -15.04 -0.62
C GLU A 100 -6.11 -15.58 -1.66
N GLU A 101 -5.71 -14.73 -2.60
CA GLU A 101 -4.76 -15.06 -3.64
C GLU A 101 -3.82 -13.88 -3.93
N TRP A 102 -2.67 -14.16 -4.51
CA TRP A 102 -1.74 -13.12 -4.95
C TRP A 102 -0.90 -13.59 -6.14
N SER A 103 -0.46 -12.63 -6.95
CA SER A 103 0.44 -12.87 -8.08
C SER A 103 1.55 -11.83 -8.09
N GLY A 104 2.79 -12.30 -8.21
CA GLY A 104 3.99 -11.47 -8.22
C GLY A 104 4.69 -11.50 -9.58
N LYS A 105 5.20 -10.35 -10.01
CA LYS A 105 6.02 -10.24 -11.22
C LYS A 105 7.19 -9.31 -10.98
N LYS A 106 8.39 -9.76 -11.38
CA LYS A 106 9.62 -8.97 -11.32
C LYS A 106 10.28 -8.94 -12.70
N LYS A 107 10.78 -7.76 -13.07
CA LYS A 107 11.74 -7.58 -14.17
C LYS A 107 12.93 -6.82 -13.62
N GLU A 108 14.10 -7.42 -13.75
CA GLU A 108 15.38 -6.85 -13.35
C GLU A 108 16.39 -7.27 -14.40
N VAL A 109 17.30 -6.36 -14.74
CA VAL A 109 18.38 -6.61 -15.69
C VAL A 109 19.73 -6.43 -14.98
N PRO A 110 20.84 -6.91 -15.57
CA PRO A 110 22.16 -6.70 -15.00
C PRO A 110 22.45 -5.23 -14.67
N ALA A 111 23.31 -5.00 -13.69
CA ALA A 111 23.66 -3.65 -13.22
C ALA A 111 24.27 -2.79 -14.35
N ASP A 112 25.01 -3.41 -15.27
CA ASP A 112 25.70 -2.82 -16.41
C ASP A 112 24.82 -2.69 -17.68
N PHE A 113 23.49 -2.83 -17.57
CA PHE A 113 22.59 -2.65 -18.72
C PHE A 113 22.83 -1.29 -19.41
N PRO A 114 23.22 -1.27 -20.69
CA PRO A 114 23.64 -0.06 -21.37
C PRO A 114 22.55 1.02 -21.39
N GLY A 115 22.89 2.20 -20.89
CA GLY A 115 22.00 3.36 -20.91
C GLY A 115 20.81 3.27 -19.96
N ALA A 116 20.69 2.26 -19.09
CA ALA A 116 19.65 2.23 -18.07
C ALA A 116 19.76 3.46 -17.15
N TYR A 117 18.62 4.06 -16.81
CA TYR A 117 18.59 5.29 -16.02
C TYR A 117 17.39 5.34 -15.07
N THR A 118 17.56 5.96 -13.91
CA THR A 118 16.45 6.19 -12.97
C THR A 118 15.59 7.35 -13.47
N TYR A 119 14.27 7.16 -13.42
CA TYR A 119 13.33 8.25 -13.66
C TYR A 119 13.18 9.08 -12.39
N SER A 120 13.76 10.27 -12.40
CA SER A 120 13.74 11.21 -11.27
C SER A 120 12.81 12.37 -11.58
N TYR A 121 11.58 12.32 -11.09
CA TYR A 121 10.64 13.44 -11.06
C TYR A 121 9.94 13.49 -9.71
#